data_AF-A0A316UIN9-F1
#
_entry.id   AF-A0A316UIN9-F1
#
_cell.length_a   1.000
_cell.length_b   1.000
_cell.length_c   1.000
_cell.angle_alpha   90.00
_cell.angle_beta   90.00
_cell.angle_gamma   90.00
#
_symmetry.space_group_name_H-M   'P 1'
#
loop_
_entity.id
_entity.type
_entity.pdbx_description
1 polymer ?
#
loop_
_entity_poly.entity_id
_entity_poly.type
_entity_poly.pdbx_seq_one_letter_code
_entity_poly.pdbx_strand_id
1 'polypeptide(L)'
;MLKANPHKRTYSNMMLFLRCQVEDYAFGPAKWGSERGLDEEFERRADVKSAKRGKKFLEGLRELRKRTRDNVWQQRRDEEHRHEYEDVEPDGGEEDEEGVQTQVCKGCGHVIQVEVF
;
A
#
# COMPACT_ATOMS: atom_id res chain seq x y z
N MET A 1 -37.15 -18.63 18.44
CA MET A 1 -36.84 -20.08 18.58
C MET A 1 -35.39 -20.32 18.19
N LEU A 2 -34.65 -21.18 18.90
CA LEU A 2 -33.28 -21.56 18.55
C LEU A 2 -33.26 -22.87 17.77
N LYS A 3 -32.44 -22.93 16.72
CA LYS A 3 -32.18 -24.15 15.94
C LYS A 3 -30.68 -24.33 15.76
N ALA A 4 -30.25 -25.58 15.57
CA ALA A 4 -28.86 -25.85 15.19
C ALA A 4 -28.52 -25.11 13.89
N ASN A 5 -27.30 -24.59 13.80
CA ASN A 5 -26.85 -23.88 12.60
C ASN A 5 -26.80 -24.84 11.39
N PRO A 6 -27.43 -24.48 10.25
CA PRO A 6 -27.53 -25.37 9.09
C PRO A 6 -26.20 -25.64 8.39
N HIS A 7 -25.19 -24.78 8.57
CA HIS A 7 -23.86 -25.01 8.00
C HIS A 7 -23.04 -26.01 8.81
N LYS A 8 -22.98 -25.85 10.14
CA LYS A 8 -22.30 -26.78 11.06
C LYS A 8 -22.95 -26.74 12.44
N ARG A 9 -23.24 -27.91 13.02
CA ARG A 9 -23.87 -28.03 14.35
C ARG A 9 -23.02 -27.49 15.50
N THR A 10 -21.70 -27.39 15.31
CA THR A 10 -20.76 -26.85 16.30
C THR A 10 -20.73 -25.32 16.34
N TYR A 11 -21.32 -24.65 15.33
CA TYR A 11 -21.45 -23.20 15.34
C TYR A 11 -22.61 -22.75 16.23
N SER A 12 -22.60 -21.47 16.59
CA SER A 12 -23.66 -20.86 17.38
C SER A 12 -25.04 -21.10 16.77
N ASN A 13 -26.01 -21.38 17.63
CA ASN A 13 -27.39 -21.66 17.23
C ASN A 13 -27.98 -20.52 16.39
N MET A 14 -28.77 -20.89 15.38
CA MET A 14 -29.55 -19.97 14.57
C MET A 14 -30.78 -19.49 15.35
N MET A 15 -30.93 -18.16 15.43
CA MET A 15 -32.09 -17.52 16.03
C MET A 15 -33.16 -17.28 14.97
N LEU A 16 -34.32 -17.89 15.15
CA LEU A 16 -35.49 -17.71 14.30
C LEU A 16 -36.52 -16.82 15.00
N PHE A 17 -36.98 -15.81 14.28
CA PHE A 17 -38.00 -14.87 14.72
C PHE A 17 -39.24 -14.96 13.82
N LEU A 18 -40.39 -14.61 14.38
CA LEU A 18 -41.63 -14.53 13.60
C LEU A 18 -41.68 -13.18 12.86
N ARG A 19 -41.93 -13.23 11.55
CA ARG A 19 -41.84 -12.06 10.68
C ARG A 19 -42.74 -10.89 11.13
N CYS A 20 -44.03 -11.15 11.35
CA CYS A 20 -44.97 -10.10 11.76
C CYS A 20 -44.56 -9.41 13.06
N GLN A 21 -44.09 -10.14 14.07
CA GLN A 21 -43.60 -9.56 15.33
C GLN A 21 -42.39 -8.64 15.13
N VAL A 22 -41.50 -8.99 14.21
CA VAL A 22 -40.31 -8.18 13.90
C VAL A 22 -40.71 -6.92 13.13
N GLU A 23 -41.63 -7.04 12.17
CA GLU A 23 -42.17 -5.92 11.40
C GLU A 23 -42.94 -4.95 12.30
N ASP A 24 -43.84 -5.44 13.17
CA ASP A 24 -44.58 -4.63 14.13
C ASP A 24 -43.65 -3.81 15.03
N TYR A 25 -42.57 -4.43 15.53
CA TYR A 25 -41.56 -3.72 16.32
C TYR A 25 -40.75 -2.72 15.49
N ALA A 26 -40.39 -3.08 14.25
CA ALA A 26 -39.59 -2.23 13.38
C ALA A 26 -40.35 -0.97 12.93
N PHE A 27 -41.61 -1.14 12.52
CA PHE A 27 -42.51 -0.06 12.14
C PHE A 27 -43.06 0.69 13.34
N GLY A 28 -42.98 0.12 14.55
CA GLY A 28 -43.39 0.79 15.76
C GLY A 28 -42.55 2.04 16.10
N PRO A 29 -43.03 2.88 17.03
CA PRO A 29 -42.35 4.10 17.48
C PRO A 29 -41.03 3.82 18.20
N ALA A 30 -40.80 2.58 18.63
CA ALA A 30 -39.59 2.17 19.33
C ALA A 30 -38.35 2.11 18.43
N LYS A 31 -38.52 2.09 17.08
CA LYS A 31 -37.39 1.94 16.16
C LYS A 31 -37.43 2.89 14.97
N TRP A 32 -38.25 2.61 13.95
CA TRP A 32 -38.28 3.38 12.70
C TRP A 32 -39.61 4.08 12.44
N GLY A 33 -40.62 3.86 13.28
CA GLY A 33 -41.88 4.62 13.31
C GLY A 33 -42.85 4.38 12.15
N SER A 34 -42.39 3.88 11.01
CA SER A 34 -43.21 3.43 9.88
C SER A 34 -42.40 2.59 8.91
N GLU A 35 -43.07 1.98 7.93
CA GLU A 35 -42.43 1.31 6.80
C GLU A 35 -41.53 2.28 6.00
N ARG A 36 -42.04 3.47 5.68
CA ARG A 36 -41.26 4.50 4.97
C ARG A 36 -40.01 4.91 5.75
N GLY A 37 -40.10 5.04 7.07
CA GLY A 37 -38.95 5.35 7.92
C GLY A 37 -37.88 4.26 7.91
N LEU A 38 -38.26 2.99 7.75
CA LEU A 38 -37.32 1.89 7.55
C LEU A 38 -36.65 1.97 6.18
N ASP A 39 -37.39 2.29 5.12
CA ASP A 39 -36.86 2.42 3.77
C ASP A 39 -35.86 3.58 3.65
N GLU A 40 -36.18 4.74 4.22
CA GLU A 40 -35.27 5.90 4.28
C GLU A 40 -33.93 5.53 4.97
N GLU A 41 -33.99 4.79 6.09
CA GLU A 41 -32.78 4.32 6.77
C GLU A 41 -32.02 3.26 5.96
N PHE A 42 -32.73 2.41 5.23
CA PHE A 42 -32.12 1.40 4.36
C PHE A 42 -31.33 2.07 3.23
N GLU A 43 -31.92 3.06 2.56
CA GLU A 43 -31.27 3.85 1.50
C GLU A 43 -30.03 4.56 2.04
N ARG A 44 -30.15 5.26 3.19
CA ARG A 44 -29.02 5.92 3.85
C ARG A 44 -27.87 4.94 4.11
N ARG A 45 -28.17 3.73 4.59
CA ARG A 45 -27.14 2.70 4.83
C ARG A 45 -26.54 2.16 3.55
N ALA A 46 -27.34 1.99 2.50
CA ALA A 46 -26.86 1.53 1.19
C ALA A 46 -25.87 2.53 0.58
N ASP A 47 -26.19 3.83 0.65
CA ASP A 47 -25.33 4.91 0.18
C ASP A 47 -24.01 4.98 0.96
N VAL A 48 -24.09 4.92 2.30
CA VAL A 48 -22.89 4.91 3.16
C VAL A 48 -22.01 3.69 2.84
N LYS A 49 -22.59 2.52 2.64
CA LYS A 49 -21.85 1.30 2.27
C LYS A 49 -21.18 1.46 0.90
N SER A 50 -21.88 2.04 -0.07
CA SER A 50 -21.33 2.32 -1.41
C SER A 50 -20.17 3.31 -1.35
N ALA A 51 -20.35 4.42 -0.64
CA ALA A 51 -19.31 5.44 -0.45
C ALA A 51 -18.07 4.88 0.27
N LYS A 52 -18.26 4.06 1.31
CA LYS A 52 -17.15 3.40 2.02
C LYS A 52 -16.36 2.47 1.11
N ARG A 53 -17.03 1.71 0.25
CA ARG A 53 -16.37 0.85 -0.75
C ARG A 53 -15.55 1.68 -1.74
N GLY A 54 -16.10 2.80 -2.23
CA GLY A 54 -15.39 3.73 -3.11
C GLY A 54 -14.14 4.33 -2.44
N LYS A 55 -14.27 4.81 -1.19
CA LYS A 55 -13.14 5.34 -0.42
C LYS A 55 -12.02 4.31 -0.23
N LYS A 56 -12.37 3.08 0.18
CA LYS A 56 -11.40 1.99 0.37
C LYS A 56 -10.69 1.63 -0.93
N PHE A 57 -11.40 1.65 -2.06
CA PHE A 57 -10.79 1.42 -3.36
C PHE A 57 -9.78 2.52 -3.74
N LEU A 58 -10.15 3.80 -3.58
CA LEU A 58 -9.26 4.94 -3.84
C LEU A 58 -8.04 4.96 -2.92
N GLU A 59 -8.22 4.62 -1.65
CA GLU A 59 -7.14 4.44 -0.69
C GLU A 59 -6.18 3.32 -1.13
N GLY A 60 -6.73 2.18 -1.55
CA GLY A 60 -5.93 1.08 -2.12
C GLY A 60 -5.13 1.51 -3.36
N LEU A 61 -5.71 2.30 -4.26
CA LEU A 61 -4.99 2.86 -5.42
C LEU A 61 -3.88 3.83 -5.00
N ARG A 62 -4.12 4.67 -4.00
CA ARG A 62 -3.12 5.60 -3.47
C ARG A 62 -1.95 4.85 -2.86
N GLU A 63 -2.23 3.83 -2.06
CA GLU A 63 -1.21 3.01 -1.42
C GLU A 63 -0.42 2.20 -2.45
N LEU A 64 -1.09 1.62 -3.45
CA LEU A 64 -0.44 0.95 -4.56
C LEU A 64 0.52 1.91 -5.29
N ARG A 65 0.06 3.12 -5.60
CA ARG A 65 0.89 4.14 -6.26
C ARG A 65 2.10 4.50 -5.41
N LYS A 66 1.93 4.71 -4.10
CA LYS A 66 3.02 5.02 -3.17
C LYS A 66 4.08 3.91 -3.20
N ARG A 67 3.65 2.65 -3.04
CA ARG A 67 4.54 1.48 -3.06
C ARG A 67 5.31 1.34 -4.38
N THR A 68 4.65 1.57 -5.51
CA THR A 68 5.31 1.44 -6.82
C THR A 68 6.22 2.63 -7.14
N ARG A 69 5.90 3.84 -6.66
CA ARG A 69 6.69 5.05 -6.94
C ARG A 69 8.08 5.01 -6.31
N ASP A 70 8.17 4.61 -5.05
CA ASP A 70 9.43 4.66 -4.31
C ASP A 70 10.40 3.55 -4.79
N ASN A 71 9.86 2.44 -5.32
CA ASN A 71 10.64 1.37 -5.94
C ASN A 71 11.38 1.85 -7.21
N VAL A 72 10.72 2.60 -8.09
CA VAL A 72 11.36 3.11 -9.32
C VAL A 72 12.43 4.15 -9.01
N TRP A 73 12.21 5.03 -8.03
CA TRP A 73 13.22 6.04 -7.66
C TRP A 73 14.44 5.40 -6.98
N GLN A 74 14.23 4.46 -6.05
CA GLN A 74 15.32 3.70 -5.43
C GLN A 74 16.06 2.87 -6.48
N GLN A 75 15.35 2.18 -7.37
CA GLN A 75 15.95 1.43 -8.46
C GLN A 75 16.81 2.32 -9.39
N ARG A 76 16.33 3.53 -9.74
CA ARG A 76 17.13 4.48 -10.54
C ARG A 76 18.38 4.99 -9.81
N ARG A 77 18.30 5.15 -8.49
CA ARG A 77 19.44 5.56 -7.65
C ARG A 77 20.42 4.42 -7.46
N ASP A 78 19.94 3.18 -7.37
CA ASP A 78 20.77 1.98 -7.27
C ASP A 78 21.39 1.61 -8.63
N GLU A 79 20.72 1.95 -9.75
CA GLU A 79 21.27 1.90 -11.12
C GLU A 79 22.27 3.02 -11.40
N GLU A 80 22.35 4.06 -10.57
CA GLU A 80 23.37 5.11 -10.71
C GLU A 80 24.74 4.50 -10.42
N HIS A 81 25.59 4.45 -11.45
CA HIS A 81 26.91 3.86 -11.34
C HIS A 81 27.74 4.62 -10.30
N ARG A 82 28.08 3.96 -9.20
CA ARG A 82 29.01 4.47 -8.20
C ARG A 82 30.45 4.19 -8.66
N HIS A 83 31.19 5.26 -8.98
CA HIS A 83 32.58 5.11 -9.37
C HIS A 83 33.44 4.64 -8.19
N GLU A 84 34.05 3.47 -8.35
CA GLU A 84 35.08 2.94 -7.46
C GLU A 84 36.42 3.03 -8.18
N TYR A 85 37.33 3.83 -7.62
CA TYR A 85 38.70 4.01 -8.10
C TYR A 85 39.66 3.26 -7.18
N GLU A 86 40.73 2.72 -7.76
CA GLU A 86 41.83 2.13 -6.99
C GLU A 86 42.83 3.21 -6.61
N ASP A 87 43.30 3.17 -5.37
CA ASP A 87 44.39 4.02 -4.94
C ASP A 87 45.65 3.65 -5.74
N VAL A 88 46.24 4.63 -6.41
CA VAL A 88 47.48 4.47 -7.16
C VAL A 88 48.63 4.78 -6.23
N GLU A 89 49.57 3.85 -6.10
CA GLU A 89 50.76 4.05 -5.29
C GLU A 89 51.70 5.07 -5.97
N PRO A 90 52.42 5.90 -5.19
CA PRO A 90 53.26 6.99 -5.70
C PRO A 90 54.47 6.55 -6.56
N ASP A 91 54.68 5.25 -6.77
CA ASP A 91 55.80 4.69 -7.56
C ASP A 91 55.30 3.70 -8.64
N GLY A 92 53.97 3.54 -8.79
CA GLY A 92 53.36 2.45 -9.57
C GLY A 92 52.46 2.88 -10.73
N GLY A 93 52.18 4.17 -10.88
CA GLY A 93 51.23 4.71 -11.88
C GLY A 93 51.89 5.35 -13.10
N GLU A 94 51.13 5.51 -14.19
CA GLU A 94 51.52 6.40 -15.29
C GLU A 94 51.38 7.86 -14.82
N GLU A 95 52.51 8.50 -14.55
CA GLU A 95 52.64 9.89 -14.10
C GLU A 95 52.96 10.81 -15.28
N ASP A 96 52.33 11.98 -15.33
CA ASP A 96 52.71 13.04 -16.26
C ASP A 96 53.86 13.90 -15.71
N GLU A 97 54.41 14.80 -16.55
CA GLU A 97 55.56 15.65 -16.20
C GLU A 97 55.29 16.61 -15.01
N GLU A 98 54.04 16.72 -14.55
CA GLU A 98 53.60 17.57 -13.44
C GLU A 98 53.24 16.78 -12.16
N GLY A 99 53.41 15.44 -12.15
CA GLY A 99 53.17 14.58 -10.99
C GLY A 99 51.69 14.22 -10.75
N VAL A 100 50.85 14.36 -11.78
CA VAL A 100 49.43 14.01 -11.71
C VAL A 100 49.24 12.55 -12.13
N GLN A 101 48.59 11.77 -11.28
CA GLN A 101 48.29 10.37 -11.54
C GLN A 101 46.87 10.20 -12.11
N THR A 102 46.72 9.27 -13.03
CA THR A 102 45.44 8.97 -13.66
C THR A 102 44.78 7.74 -13.04
N GLN A 103 43.58 7.89 -12.49
CA GLN A 103 42.78 6.79 -11.95
C GLN A 103 41.62 6.44 -12.89
N VAL A 104 41.43 5.14 -13.13
CA VAL A 104 40.33 4.62 -13.95
C VAL A 104 39.34 3.84 -13.09
N CYS A 105 38.06 4.16 -13.21
CA CYS A 105 37.01 3.45 -12.50
C CYS A 105 36.87 2.02 -13.01
N LYS A 106 36.93 1.04 -12.10
CA LYS A 106 36.91 -0.41 -12.41
C LYS A 106 35.64 -0.87 -13.15
N GLY A 107 34.53 -0.17 -12.96
CA GLY A 107 33.22 -0.58 -13.48
C GLY A 107 32.76 0.08 -14.77
N CYS A 108 33.24 1.29 -15.09
CA CYS A 108 32.75 2.05 -16.25
C CYS A 108 33.85 2.69 -17.12
N GLY A 109 35.12 2.58 -16.72
CA GLY A 109 36.23 3.17 -17.47
C GLY A 109 36.30 4.69 -17.42
N HIS A 110 35.56 5.34 -16.52
CA HIS A 110 35.69 6.79 -16.30
C HIS A 110 37.05 7.12 -15.69
N VAL A 111 37.65 8.21 -16.16
CA VAL A 111 39.04 8.58 -15.86
C VAL A 111 39.06 9.90 -15.10
N ILE A 112 39.77 9.92 -13.98
CA ILE A 112 40.02 11.13 -13.17
C ILE A 112 41.52 11.35 -13.00
N GLN A 113 41.92 12.62 -12.89
CA GLN A 113 43.27 13.03 -12.56
C GLN A 113 43.34 13.36 -11.06
N VAL A 114 44.33 12.80 -10.37
CA VAL A 114 44.54 12.97 -8.93
C VAL A 114 46.00 13.36 -8.69
N GLU A 115 46.22 14.45 -7.97
CA GLU A 115 47.53 14.83 -7.46
C GLU A 115 47.83 14.00 -6.20
N VAL A 116 48.92 13.23 -6.21
CA VAL A 116 49.39 12.47 -5.04
C VAL A 116 50.57 13.22 -4.44
N PHE A 117 50.38 13.74 -3.22
CA PHE A 117 51.36 14.56 -2.48
C PHE A 117 52.29 13.71 -1.60
#